data_AF-A0A194X0W6-F1
#
_entry.id   AF-A0A194X0W6-F1
#
_cell.length_a   1.000
_cell.length_b   1.000
_cell.length_c   1.000
_cell.angle_alpha   90.00
_cell.angle_beta   90.00
_cell.angle_gamma   90.00
#
_symmetry.space_group_name_H-M   'P 1'
#
loop_
_entity.id
_entity.type
_entity.pdbx_description
1 polymer ?
#
loop_
_entity_poly.entity_id
_entity_poly.type
_entity_poly.pdbx_seq_one_letter_code
_entity_poly.pdbx_strand_id
1 'polypeptide(L)'
;MSLSTNNPESSPMGLTNQNTVPLSSAPLIEQPSSTLALQKFTIFTNLPQEIRLLIWARAAPPPSVISQNSLVDSFGYKYYTHRRGGGVPAILHVCSESRYEFLARDGDDEDALEIRRRVHPVYKLYFKTKRSLGVYMSLDIDSFWCLKYGAKNFNSIRSSNYYCMRHLVITIRGVSFGRPALGSSSFWLSQAELLSLSQHLPRLETLTILIKEREFQMCTYHWVPLAPEVNGNLDESAFNNAQCWLIARVKVFDAVMAELRVKHPTTKFPSLKYRFEQQFMANENMG
;
A
#
# COMPACT_ATOMS: atom_id res chain seq x y z
N MET A 1 -25.72 52.70 47.39
CA MET A 1 -24.28 53.02 47.45
C MET A 1 -23.76 53.04 46.02
N SER A 2 -23.66 54.26 45.50
CA SER A 2 -23.28 54.62 44.15
C SER A 2 -21.86 55.15 44.19
N LEU A 3 -20.94 54.54 43.43
CA LEU A 3 -19.65 55.14 43.11
C LEU A 3 -19.36 54.93 41.63
N SER A 4 -19.66 56.00 40.89
CA SER A 4 -19.00 56.44 39.66
C SER A 4 -17.61 56.95 40.01
N THR A 5 -16.59 56.69 39.18
CA THR A 5 -15.86 57.74 38.42
C THR A 5 -14.60 57.18 37.75
N ASN A 6 -14.53 57.47 36.44
CA ASN A 6 -13.41 58.06 35.68
C ASN A 6 -12.19 57.22 35.24
N ASN A 7 -12.07 57.15 33.91
CA ASN A 7 -10.85 56.99 33.11
C ASN A 7 -9.80 58.07 33.42
N PRO A 8 -8.53 57.86 33.00
CA PRO A 8 -8.11 58.61 31.82
C PRO A 8 -7.27 57.80 30.80
N GLU A 9 -7.28 58.38 29.61
CA GLU A 9 -6.60 58.00 28.38
C GLU A 9 -5.07 57.97 28.50
N SER A 10 -4.43 57.01 27.82
CA SER A 10 -3.11 57.23 27.22
C SER A 10 -2.96 56.36 25.96
N SER A 11 -2.87 57.02 24.82
CA SER A 11 -2.43 56.46 23.52
C SER A 11 -0.96 56.84 23.28
N PRO A 12 -0.32 56.53 22.13
CA PRO A 12 0.43 55.30 21.90
C PRO A 12 1.91 55.58 21.55
N MET A 13 2.83 54.68 21.92
CA MET A 13 4.14 54.53 21.28
C MET A 13 4.26 53.05 20.91
N GLY A 14 4.44 52.62 19.65
CA GLY A 14 5.31 53.21 18.64
C GLY A 14 6.66 52.50 18.66
N LEU A 15 6.71 51.18 18.46
CA LEU A 15 7.94 50.45 18.11
C LEU A 15 7.66 49.36 17.08
N THR A 16 7.85 49.77 15.84
CA THR A 16 8.08 48.95 14.66
C THR A 16 9.31 48.07 14.88
N ASN A 17 9.15 46.75 14.85
CA ASN A 17 10.27 45.83 14.65
C ASN A 17 9.91 44.86 13.51
N GLN A 18 10.11 45.34 12.29
CA GLN A 18 10.13 44.52 11.09
C GLN A 18 11.52 43.87 11.00
N ASN A 19 11.61 42.62 11.42
CA ASN A 19 12.68 41.70 10.99
C ASN A 19 12.03 40.44 10.45
N THR A 20 11.31 40.62 9.34
CA THR A 20 10.84 39.50 8.51
C THR A 20 12.03 39.10 7.64
N VAL A 21 12.77 38.09 8.09
CA VAL A 21 13.77 37.43 7.25
C VAL A 21 13.02 36.86 6.03
N PRO A 22 13.38 37.24 4.79
CA PRO A 22 12.77 36.64 3.62
C PRO A 22 13.13 35.15 3.62
N LEU A 23 12.11 34.31 3.81
CA LEU A 23 12.20 32.87 3.65
C LEU A 23 12.53 32.63 2.18
N SER A 24 13.83 32.45 1.91
CA SER A 24 14.38 32.10 0.60
C SER A 24 13.62 30.89 0.08
N SER A 25 12.72 31.13 -0.88
CA SER A 25 11.99 30.10 -1.60
C SER A 25 13.02 29.20 -2.29
N ALA A 26 13.25 28.03 -1.71
CA ALA A 26 14.00 26.97 -2.37
C ALA A 26 13.37 26.73 -3.75
N PRO A 27 14.17 26.60 -4.81
CA PRO A 27 13.64 26.36 -6.14
C PRO A 27 12.77 25.10 -6.11
N LEU A 28 11.49 25.28 -6.42
CA LEU A 28 10.58 24.18 -6.73
C LEU A 28 11.23 23.40 -7.86
N ILE A 29 11.77 22.21 -7.54
CA ILE A 29 12.19 21.25 -8.55
C ILE A 29 10.90 20.88 -9.28
N GLU A 30 10.66 21.51 -10.42
CA GLU A 30 9.59 21.15 -11.33
C GLU A 30 9.76 19.67 -11.65
N GLN A 31 8.86 18.85 -11.11
CA GLN A 31 8.78 17.46 -11.53
C GLN A 31 8.52 17.47 -13.04
N PRO A 32 9.33 16.77 -13.85
CA PRO A 32 9.15 16.76 -15.30
C PRO A 32 7.73 16.25 -15.61
N SER A 33 6.87 17.19 -15.99
CA SER A 33 5.52 16.94 -16.43
C SER A 33 5.59 16.35 -17.85
N SER A 34 4.78 15.32 -18.08
CA SER A 34 4.74 14.48 -19.28
C SER A 34 5.86 13.43 -19.39
N THR A 35 5.60 12.28 -18.76
CA THR A 35 6.14 10.99 -19.21
C THR A 35 5.66 10.73 -20.63
N LEU A 36 6.42 11.17 -21.63
CA LEU A 36 6.34 10.62 -22.98
C LEU A 36 6.55 9.11 -22.84
N ALA A 37 5.46 8.34 -22.95
CA ALA A 37 5.54 6.90 -22.92
C ALA A 37 6.50 6.47 -24.05
N LEU A 38 7.65 5.90 -23.67
CA LEU A 38 8.63 5.33 -24.60
C LEU A 38 7.92 4.25 -25.44
N GLN A 39 7.45 4.62 -26.64
CA GLN A 39 6.74 3.71 -27.54
C GLN A 39 7.67 2.66 -28.15
N LYS A 40 8.97 2.93 -28.18
CA LYS A 40 10.00 2.03 -28.71
C LYS A 40 11.10 1.85 -27.69
N PHE A 41 11.46 0.59 -27.46
CA PHE A 41 12.56 0.21 -26.60
C PHE A 41 13.82 0.01 -27.46
N THR A 42 14.87 0.79 -27.21
CA THR A 42 16.16 0.65 -27.89
C THR A 42 16.98 -0.43 -27.21
N ILE A 43 17.39 -1.46 -27.97
CA ILE A 43 18.28 -2.50 -27.47
C ILE A 43 19.72 -2.02 -27.65
N PHE A 44 20.48 -1.91 -26.56
CA PHE A 44 21.84 -1.37 -26.56
C PHE A 44 22.91 -2.44 -26.88
N THR A 45 22.79 -3.16 -28.00
CA THR A 45 23.64 -4.33 -28.30
C THR A 45 25.15 -4.06 -28.34
N ASN A 46 25.56 -2.81 -28.59
CA ASN A 46 26.96 -2.42 -28.72
C ASN A 46 27.61 -2.03 -27.37
N LEU A 47 26.85 -1.99 -26.28
CA LEU A 47 27.38 -1.69 -24.94
C LEU A 47 27.83 -2.98 -24.23
N PRO A 48 28.89 -2.91 -23.40
CA PRO A 48 29.26 -4.00 -22.50
C PRO A 48 28.08 -4.45 -21.64
N GLN A 49 28.04 -5.74 -21.30
CA GLN A 49 26.91 -6.35 -20.58
C GLN A 49 26.62 -5.65 -19.26
N GLU A 50 27.66 -5.27 -18.53
CA GLU A 50 27.59 -4.59 -17.24
C GLU A 50 26.82 -3.26 -17.37
N ILE A 51 27.13 -2.49 -18.42
CA ILE A 51 26.46 -1.21 -18.70
C ILE A 51 25.01 -1.45 -19.10
N ARG A 52 24.74 -2.48 -19.92
CA ARG A 52 23.36 -2.87 -20.28
C ARG A 52 22.53 -3.24 -19.05
N LEU A 53 23.08 -4.03 -18.14
CA LEU A 53 22.42 -4.42 -16.89
C LEU A 53 22.12 -3.22 -16.00
N LEU A 54 23.04 -2.25 -15.88
CA LEU A 54 22.80 -1.01 -15.13
C LEU A 54 21.67 -0.17 -15.74
N ILE A 55 21.65 -0.03 -17.07
CA ILE A 55 20.57 0.66 -17.78
C ILE A 55 19.24 -0.04 -17.53
N TRP A 56 19.21 -1.37 -17.62
CA TRP A 56 18.00 -2.14 -17.39
C TRP A 56 17.54 -2.10 -15.95
N ALA A 57 18.44 -2.22 -14.97
CA ALA A 57 18.11 -2.06 -13.56
C ALA A 57 17.49 -0.69 -13.29
N ARG A 58 18.02 0.36 -13.93
CA ARG A 58 17.45 1.71 -13.86
C ARG A 58 16.10 1.85 -14.56
N ALA A 59 15.85 1.04 -15.59
CA ALA A 59 14.59 0.95 -16.32
C ALA A 59 13.63 -0.10 -15.75
N ALA A 60 13.95 -0.72 -14.61
CA ALA A 60 13.04 -1.64 -13.94
C ALA A 60 11.72 -0.92 -13.65
N PRO A 61 10.56 -1.57 -13.88
CA PRO A 61 9.29 -0.90 -13.67
C PRO A 61 9.14 -0.53 -12.19
N PRO A 62 8.38 0.53 -11.88
CA PRO A 62 8.09 0.87 -10.50
C PRO A 62 7.39 -0.29 -9.77
N PRO A 63 7.43 -0.28 -8.43
CA PRO A 63 6.59 -1.12 -7.59
C PRO A 63 5.13 -1.10 -8.08
N SER A 64 4.46 -2.25 -8.09
CA SER A 64 3.07 -2.35 -8.52
C SER A 64 2.25 -3.24 -7.61
N VAL A 65 0.93 -3.07 -7.68
CA VAL A 65 -0.03 -3.99 -7.07
C VAL A 65 -0.30 -5.18 -8.00
N ILE A 66 -0.27 -6.39 -7.45
CA ILE A 66 -0.81 -7.61 -8.06
C ILE A 66 -2.20 -7.83 -7.47
N SER A 67 -3.24 -7.58 -8.24
CA SER A 67 -4.62 -7.85 -7.85
C SER A 67 -5.02 -9.28 -8.20
N GLN A 68 -5.65 -9.95 -7.24
CA GLN A 68 -6.35 -11.21 -7.50
C GLN A 68 -7.81 -10.91 -7.84
N ASN A 69 -8.26 -11.19 -9.05
CA ASN A 69 -9.64 -10.98 -9.49
C ASN A 69 -10.45 -12.28 -9.42
N SER A 70 -11.68 -12.19 -8.92
CA SER A 70 -12.60 -13.31 -8.89
C SER A 70 -13.47 -13.30 -10.14
N LEU A 71 -13.46 -14.39 -10.89
CA LEU A 71 -14.32 -14.59 -12.04
C LEU A 71 -15.21 -15.82 -11.81
N VAL A 72 -16.35 -15.84 -12.48
CA VAL A 72 -17.28 -16.96 -12.49
C VAL A 72 -17.44 -17.35 -13.95
N ASP A 73 -17.22 -18.62 -14.28
CA ASP A 73 -17.40 -19.09 -15.65
C ASP A 73 -18.88 -19.27 -16.00
N SER A 74 -19.16 -19.68 -17.24
CA SER A 74 -20.51 -19.93 -17.74
C SER A 74 -21.25 -21.05 -16.98
N PHE A 75 -20.54 -21.90 -16.24
CA PHE A 75 -21.09 -22.99 -15.44
C PHE A 75 -21.22 -22.64 -13.95
N GLY A 76 -20.91 -21.40 -13.56
CA GLY A 76 -20.95 -20.98 -12.16
C GLY A 76 -19.71 -21.33 -11.35
N TYR A 77 -18.67 -21.91 -11.96
CA TYR A 77 -17.43 -22.21 -11.24
C TYR A 77 -16.63 -20.93 -11.03
N LYS A 78 -16.32 -20.69 -9.76
CA LYS A 78 -15.50 -19.55 -9.34
C LYS A 78 -14.02 -19.86 -9.53
N TYR A 79 -13.34 -19.04 -10.32
CA TYR A 79 -11.89 -19.10 -10.50
C TYR A 79 -11.25 -17.72 -10.25
N TYR A 80 -9.93 -17.71 -10.06
CA TYR A 80 -9.19 -16.48 -9.78
C TYR A 80 -8.19 -16.21 -10.90
N THR A 81 -8.15 -14.97 -11.35
CA THR A 81 -7.09 -14.46 -12.21
C THR A 81 -6.23 -13.49 -11.41
N HIS A 82 -5.00 -13.28 -11.84
CA HIS A 82 -4.08 -12.37 -11.18
C HIS A 82 -3.59 -11.37 -12.23
N ARG A 83 -3.49 -10.10 -11.87
CA ARG A 83 -3.04 -9.03 -12.77
C ARG A 83 -2.07 -8.12 -12.01
N ARG A 84 -0.88 -7.91 -12.57
CA ARG A 84 0.05 -6.86 -12.11
C ARG A 84 -0.33 -5.55 -12.79
N GLY A 85 -0.51 -4.47 -12.03
CA GLY A 85 -0.59 -3.11 -12.57
C GLY A 85 0.62 -2.84 -13.47
N GLY A 86 0.39 -2.44 -14.72
CA GLY A 86 1.48 -2.25 -15.69
C GLY A 86 2.03 -3.52 -16.37
N GLY A 87 1.44 -4.71 -16.13
CA GLY A 87 1.75 -5.92 -16.90
C GLY A 87 3.04 -6.64 -16.52
N VAL A 88 3.61 -7.42 -17.45
CA VAL A 88 4.88 -8.12 -17.23
C VAL A 88 6.02 -7.10 -17.22
N PRO A 89 6.93 -7.13 -16.23
CA PRO A 89 8.08 -6.22 -16.20
C PRO A 89 8.84 -6.23 -17.52
N ALA A 90 8.92 -5.08 -18.18
CA ALA A 90 9.52 -4.93 -19.51
C ALA A 90 10.96 -5.49 -19.56
N ILE A 91 11.69 -5.34 -18.46
CA ILE A 91 13.03 -5.85 -18.26
C ILE A 91 13.16 -7.36 -18.54
N LEU A 92 12.13 -8.16 -18.23
CA LEU A 92 12.12 -9.61 -18.47
C LEU A 92 11.98 -9.98 -19.95
N HIS A 93 11.62 -9.02 -20.80
CA HIS A 93 11.45 -9.21 -22.24
C HIS A 93 12.63 -8.72 -23.07
N VAL A 94 13.60 -8.02 -22.48
CA VAL A 94 14.66 -7.34 -23.24
C VAL A 94 15.64 -8.32 -23.90
N CYS A 95 16.23 -9.23 -23.12
CA CYS A 95 17.16 -10.24 -23.64
C CYS A 95 17.32 -11.42 -22.67
N SER A 96 18.13 -12.40 -23.04
CA SER A 96 18.51 -13.53 -22.18
C SER A 96 19.16 -13.09 -20.88
N GLU A 97 20.20 -12.27 -20.96
CA GLU A 97 21.04 -11.83 -19.84
C GLU A 97 20.19 -11.16 -18.76
N SER A 98 19.28 -10.29 -19.18
CA SER A 98 18.28 -9.68 -18.29
C SER A 98 17.42 -10.74 -17.58
N ARG A 99 16.98 -11.80 -18.28
CA ARG A 99 16.25 -12.92 -17.65
C ARG A 99 17.13 -13.79 -16.75
N TYR A 100 18.46 -13.78 -16.90
CA TYR A 100 19.34 -14.42 -15.91
C TYR A 100 19.47 -13.55 -14.67
N GLU A 101 19.58 -12.24 -14.85
CA GLU A 101 19.83 -11.30 -13.76
C GLU A 101 18.58 -11.04 -12.92
N PHE A 102 17.46 -10.67 -13.55
CA PHE A 102 16.26 -10.16 -12.88
C PHE A 102 15.18 -11.21 -12.59
N LEU A 103 15.36 -12.46 -13.05
CA LEU A 103 14.41 -13.54 -12.79
C LEU A 103 14.96 -14.50 -11.72
N ALA A 104 14.16 -14.76 -10.69
CA ALA A 104 14.41 -15.87 -9.76
C ALA A 104 13.96 -17.18 -10.40
N ARG A 105 14.83 -18.18 -10.36
CA ARG A 105 14.57 -19.52 -10.90
C ARG A 105 14.45 -20.53 -9.78
N ASP A 106 13.76 -21.62 -10.08
CA ASP A 106 13.64 -22.72 -9.14
C ASP A 106 15.01 -23.42 -9.01
N GLY A 107 15.51 -23.51 -7.78
CA GLY A 107 16.84 -24.06 -7.48
C GLY A 107 17.97 -23.05 -7.46
N ASP A 108 17.69 -21.75 -7.68
CA ASP A 108 18.67 -20.71 -7.39
C ASP A 108 19.03 -20.76 -5.89
N ASP A 109 20.32 -20.60 -5.60
CA ASP A 109 20.81 -20.45 -4.23
C ASP A 109 20.25 -19.16 -3.59
N GLU A 110 19.76 -19.26 -2.36
CA GLU A 110 19.06 -18.14 -1.72
C GLU A 110 20.02 -17.00 -1.35
N ASP A 111 21.29 -17.29 -1.05
CA ASP A 111 22.30 -16.25 -0.80
C ASP A 111 22.63 -15.51 -2.11
N ALA A 112 22.76 -16.23 -3.22
CA ALA A 112 22.94 -15.62 -4.54
C ALA A 112 21.73 -14.76 -4.96
N LEU A 113 20.50 -15.21 -4.67
CA LEU A 113 19.28 -14.43 -4.89
C LEU A 113 19.27 -13.16 -4.03
N GLU A 114 19.64 -13.27 -2.77
CA GLU A 114 19.67 -12.14 -1.85
C GLU A 114 20.71 -11.09 -2.27
N ILE A 115 21.87 -11.51 -2.79
CA ILE A 115 22.87 -10.60 -3.36
C ILE A 115 22.27 -9.81 -4.54
N ARG A 116 21.59 -10.48 -5.47
CA ARG A 116 20.93 -9.81 -6.60
C ARG A 116 19.84 -8.84 -6.16
N ARG A 117 18.99 -9.24 -5.20
CA ARG A 117 17.91 -8.41 -4.64
C ARG A 117 18.44 -7.10 -4.03
N ARG A 118 19.65 -7.08 -3.48
CA ARG A 118 20.29 -5.86 -2.94
C ARG A 118 20.66 -4.87 -4.03
N VAL A 119 20.92 -5.33 -5.25
CA VAL A 119 21.32 -4.47 -6.37
C VAL A 119 20.10 -3.99 -7.15
N HIS A 120 19.12 -4.86 -7.37
CA HIS A 120 17.93 -4.54 -8.14
C HIS A 120 16.74 -5.46 -7.81
N PRO A 121 15.50 -5.09 -8.21
CA PRO A 121 14.35 -5.96 -8.04
C PRO A 121 14.53 -7.30 -8.78
N VAL A 122 14.23 -8.40 -8.09
CA VAL A 122 14.17 -9.74 -8.68
C VAL A 122 12.72 -10.21 -8.72
N TYR A 123 12.31 -10.70 -9.88
CA TYR A 123 10.95 -11.15 -10.15
C TYR A 123 10.88 -12.66 -10.21
N LYS A 124 9.84 -13.24 -9.61
CA LYS A 124 9.53 -14.67 -9.73
C LYS A 124 8.18 -14.85 -10.43
N LEU A 125 8.06 -15.91 -11.22
CA LEU A 125 6.77 -16.32 -11.76
C LEU A 125 5.92 -16.92 -10.62
N TYR A 126 4.90 -16.18 -10.18
CA TYR A 126 4.09 -16.54 -9.02
C TYR A 126 2.83 -17.30 -9.40
N PHE A 127 2.14 -16.82 -10.43
CA PHE A 127 0.85 -17.38 -10.85
C PHE A 127 0.91 -17.68 -12.34
N LYS A 128 0.66 -18.92 -12.74
CA LYS A 128 0.52 -19.29 -14.15
C LYS A 128 -0.77 -20.08 -14.32
N THR A 129 -1.73 -19.52 -15.03
CA THR A 129 -2.89 -20.28 -15.51
C THR A 129 -2.57 -20.89 -16.87
N LYS A 130 -3.26 -21.97 -17.26
CA LYS A 130 -3.10 -22.56 -18.61
C LYS A 130 -3.33 -21.56 -19.75
N ARG A 131 -4.09 -20.49 -19.49
CA ARG A 131 -4.49 -19.48 -20.48
C ARG A 131 -3.72 -18.17 -20.38
N SER A 132 -2.80 -18.03 -19.43
CA SER A 132 -2.06 -16.79 -19.20
C SER A 132 -0.56 -17.02 -19.25
N LEU A 133 0.19 -16.05 -19.78
CA LEU A 133 1.66 -16.01 -19.68
C LEU A 133 2.15 -16.04 -18.22
N GLY A 134 1.26 -15.70 -17.29
CA GLY A 134 1.49 -15.72 -15.85
C GLY A 134 1.78 -14.33 -15.30
N VAL A 135 1.88 -14.26 -13.98
CA VAL A 135 2.16 -13.02 -13.25
C VAL A 135 3.52 -13.15 -12.59
N TYR A 136 4.41 -12.27 -13.02
CA TYR A 136 5.70 -12.05 -12.39
C TYR A 136 5.52 -11.01 -11.29
N MET A 137 6.12 -11.26 -10.13
CA MET A 137 6.05 -10.39 -8.97
C MET A 137 7.43 -10.33 -8.31
N SER A 138 7.82 -9.14 -7.86
CA SER A 138 8.94 -8.98 -6.95
C SER A 138 8.42 -8.83 -5.52
N LEU A 139 8.77 -9.76 -4.63
CA LEU A 139 8.26 -9.77 -3.26
C LEU A 139 8.77 -8.61 -2.39
N ASP A 140 9.87 -7.99 -2.81
CA ASP A 140 10.50 -6.89 -2.07
C ASP A 140 9.81 -5.55 -2.32
N ILE A 141 9.23 -5.36 -3.51
CA ILE A 141 8.68 -4.07 -3.92
C ILE A 141 7.20 -4.12 -4.29
N ASP A 142 6.72 -5.22 -4.87
CA ASP A 142 5.34 -5.31 -5.31
C ASP A 142 4.41 -5.62 -4.13
N SER A 143 3.19 -5.09 -4.22
CA SER A 143 2.13 -5.33 -3.23
C SER A 143 1.16 -6.40 -3.73
N PHE A 144 0.81 -7.38 -2.90
CA PHE A 144 -0.22 -8.36 -3.27
C PHE A 144 -1.59 -7.96 -2.71
N TRP A 145 -2.58 -7.76 -3.57
CA TRP A 145 -3.96 -7.50 -3.18
C TRP A 145 -4.83 -8.74 -3.38
N CYS A 146 -5.13 -9.41 -2.27
CA CYS A 146 -5.94 -10.61 -2.28
C CYS A 146 -7.41 -10.29 -1.99
N LEU A 147 -8.30 -10.55 -2.96
CA LEU A 147 -9.74 -10.31 -2.80
C LEU A 147 -10.44 -11.26 -1.80
N LYS A 148 -9.75 -12.27 -1.26
CA LYS A 148 -10.37 -13.39 -0.51
C LYS A 148 -9.90 -13.59 0.93
N TYR A 149 -9.41 -12.57 1.63
CA TYR A 149 -9.24 -12.67 3.09
C TYR A 149 -10.50 -12.21 3.82
N GLY A 150 -11.45 -13.13 3.97
CA GLY A 150 -12.19 -13.15 5.23
C GLY A 150 -11.25 -13.65 6.32
N ALA A 151 -11.40 -13.15 7.53
CA ALA A 151 -10.59 -13.44 8.71
C ALA A 151 -10.27 -14.95 8.90
N LYS A 152 -11.19 -15.84 8.48
CA LYS A 152 -11.06 -17.31 8.52
C LYS A 152 -10.10 -17.94 7.48
N ASN A 153 -9.60 -17.19 6.49
CA ASN A 153 -8.83 -17.73 5.37
C ASN A 153 -7.31 -17.49 5.47
N PHE A 154 -6.78 -16.90 6.54
CA PHE A 154 -5.32 -16.73 6.68
C PHE A 154 -4.55 -18.06 6.64
N ASN A 155 -5.20 -19.17 7.00
CA ASN A 155 -4.63 -20.51 6.86
C ASN A 155 -4.26 -20.87 5.41
N SER A 156 -4.84 -20.22 4.40
CA SER A 156 -4.44 -20.44 2.99
C SER A 156 -3.17 -19.68 2.59
N ILE A 157 -2.67 -18.74 3.42
CA ILE A 157 -1.38 -18.05 3.20
C ILE A 157 -0.19 -18.97 3.48
N ARG A 158 -0.43 -20.16 4.04
CA ARG A 158 0.61 -21.16 4.35
C ARG A 158 1.40 -21.68 3.15
N SER A 159 1.09 -21.27 1.91
CA SER A 159 1.97 -21.60 0.80
C SER A 159 3.30 -20.86 0.98
N SER A 160 4.41 -21.60 0.95
CA SER A 160 5.79 -21.11 0.99
C SER A 160 6.04 -19.91 0.06
N ASN A 161 5.26 -19.80 -1.00
CA ASN A 161 5.30 -18.69 -1.95
C ASN A 161 5.15 -17.30 -1.31
N TYR A 162 4.37 -17.15 -0.24
CA TYR A 162 4.11 -15.83 0.36
C TYR A 162 5.06 -15.46 1.51
N TYR A 163 5.87 -16.40 2.00
CA TYR A 163 6.71 -16.22 3.19
C TYR A 163 7.63 -14.98 3.10
N CYS A 164 8.11 -14.66 1.90
CA CYS A 164 9.02 -13.56 1.65
C CYS A 164 8.34 -12.24 1.23
N MET A 165 7.01 -12.16 1.25
CA MET A 165 6.27 -10.96 0.88
C MET A 165 6.48 -9.82 1.87
N ARG A 166 6.84 -8.62 1.36
CA ARG A 166 7.00 -7.41 2.19
C ARG A 166 5.77 -6.52 2.24
N HIS A 167 4.93 -6.54 1.21
CA HIS A 167 3.77 -5.67 1.10
C HIS A 167 2.50 -6.45 0.78
N LEU A 168 1.53 -6.37 1.68
CA LEU A 168 0.23 -7.03 1.56
C LEU A 168 -0.88 -5.98 1.60
N VAL A 169 -1.86 -6.13 0.71
CA VAL A 169 -3.07 -5.31 0.65
C VAL A 169 -4.27 -6.21 0.89
N ILE A 170 -5.12 -5.82 1.82
CA ILE A 170 -6.35 -6.54 2.15
C ILE A 170 -7.55 -5.60 2.08
N THR A 171 -8.67 -6.10 1.57
CA THR A 171 -9.96 -5.43 1.72
C THR A 171 -10.71 -6.10 2.86
N ILE A 172 -11.05 -5.34 3.89
CA ILE A 172 -11.94 -5.85 4.94
C ILE A 172 -13.37 -5.79 4.39
N ARG A 173 -14.08 -6.92 4.37
CA ARG A 173 -15.47 -7.00 3.91
C ARG A 173 -16.42 -7.09 5.10
N GLY A 174 -17.58 -6.46 4.98
CA GLY A 174 -18.74 -6.85 5.77
C GLY A 174 -19.03 -5.90 6.91
N VAL A 175 -19.01 -4.59 6.66
CA VAL A 175 -19.70 -3.68 7.56
C VAL A 175 -21.20 -3.80 7.30
N SER A 176 -21.81 -4.86 7.84
CA SER A 176 -23.27 -4.93 7.95
C SER A 176 -23.68 -4.01 9.10
N PHE A 177 -24.22 -2.84 8.76
CA PHE A 177 -24.68 -1.79 9.69
C PHE A 177 -25.94 -2.14 10.49
N GLY A 178 -26.23 -3.42 10.68
CA GLY A 178 -27.20 -3.85 11.67
C GLY A 178 -26.65 -3.53 13.06
N ARG A 179 -27.52 -3.07 13.97
CA ARG A 179 -27.20 -2.91 15.40
C ARG A 179 -26.32 -4.06 15.87
N PRO A 180 -25.31 -3.83 16.74
CA PRO A 180 -24.55 -4.91 17.34
C PRO A 180 -25.54 -5.84 18.04
N ALA A 181 -25.92 -6.92 17.36
CA ALA A 181 -26.57 -8.04 18.02
C ALA A 181 -25.50 -8.54 18.98
N LEU A 182 -25.76 -8.33 20.27
CA LEU A 182 -24.96 -8.73 21.42
C LEU A 182 -24.22 -10.05 21.11
N GLY A 183 -22.95 -9.98 20.71
CA GLY A 183 -22.10 -11.15 20.54
C GLY A 183 -21.61 -11.51 19.12
N SER A 184 -21.92 -10.77 18.05
CA SER A 184 -21.27 -11.05 16.75
C SER A 184 -19.86 -10.42 16.67
N SER A 185 -18.87 -11.30 16.64
CA SER A 185 -17.43 -11.03 16.77
C SER A 185 -16.82 -10.29 15.57
N SER A 186 -16.12 -9.20 15.90
CA SER A 186 -15.01 -8.52 15.20
C SER A 186 -15.12 -8.32 13.68
N PHE A 187 -15.58 -7.12 13.31
CA PHE A 187 -15.54 -6.48 11.98
C PHE A 187 -14.12 -6.11 11.48
N TRP A 188 -13.10 -6.52 12.22
CA TRP A 188 -11.67 -6.21 12.02
C TRP A 188 -10.87 -7.47 12.31
N LEU A 189 -9.60 -7.50 11.88
CA LEU A 189 -8.71 -8.60 12.27
C LEU A 189 -8.62 -8.65 13.80
N SER A 190 -8.92 -9.79 14.37
CA SER A 190 -8.70 -10.05 15.79
C SER A 190 -7.21 -9.99 16.12
N GLN A 191 -6.88 -9.79 17.39
CA GLN A 191 -5.50 -9.87 17.89
C GLN A 191 -4.83 -11.20 17.50
N ALA A 192 -5.58 -12.30 17.56
CA ALA A 192 -5.11 -13.63 17.15
C ALA A 192 -4.80 -13.71 15.65
N GLU A 193 -5.61 -13.08 14.79
CA GLU A 193 -5.39 -13.06 13.34
C GLU A 193 -4.21 -12.19 12.95
N LEU A 194 -4.04 -11.02 13.59
CA LEU A 194 -2.86 -10.17 13.40
C LEU A 194 -1.58 -10.87 13.82
N LEU A 195 -1.58 -11.53 14.97
CA LEU A 195 -0.45 -12.34 15.43
C LEU A 195 -0.16 -13.47 14.45
N SER A 196 -1.21 -14.21 14.04
CA SER A 196 -1.08 -15.30 13.07
C SER A 196 -0.50 -14.80 11.74
N LEU A 197 -0.98 -13.66 11.23
CA LEU A 197 -0.50 -13.04 10.00
C LEU A 197 1.00 -12.73 10.10
N SER A 198 1.45 -12.08 11.18
CA SER A 198 2.87 -11.76 11.40
C SER A 198 3.74 -13.02 11.54
N GLN A 199 3.22 -14.10 12.13
CA GLN A 199 3.93 -15.36 12.24
C GLN A 199 4.07 -16.09 10.89
N HIS A 200 3.05 -16.03 10.03
CA HIS A 200 3.08 -16.67 8.71
C HIS A 200 3.82 -15.83 7.66
N LEU A 201 3.89 -14.51 7.85
CA LEU A 201 4.56 -13.56 6.95
C LEU A 201 5.62 -12.76 7.73
N PRO A 202 6.71 -13.41 8.21
CA PRO A 202 7.68 -12.76 9.08
C PRO A 202 8.48 -11.65 8.38
N ARG A 203 8.48 -11.62 7.04
CA ARG A 203 9.11 -10.56 6.24
C ARG A 203 8.17 -9.39 5.93
N LEU A 204 6.89 -9.44 6.33
CA LEU A 204 5.93 -8.40 6.02
C LEU A 204 6.33 -7.07 6.69
N GLU A 205 6.48 -6.04 5.87
CA GLU A 205 6.84 -4.69 6.30
C GLU A 205 5.62 -3.78 6.33
N THR A 206 4.69 -3.95 5.39
CA THR A 206 3.48 -3.11 5.29
C THR A 206 2.24 -3.96 5.05
N LEU A 207 1.22 -3.72 5.87
CA LEU A 207 -0.14 -4.21 5.69
C LEU A 207 -1.05 -3.02 5.37
N THR A 208 -1.51 -2.94 4.14
CA THR A 208 -2.46 -1.92 3.68
C THR A 208 -3.89 -2.45 3.79
N ILE A 209 -4.73 -1.75 4.52
CA ILE A 209 -6.13 -2.07 4.74
C ILE A 209 -6.97 -1.14 3.88
N LEU A 210 -7.69 -1.72 2.91
CA LEU A 210 -8.63 -1.00 2.07
C LEU A 210 -10.00 -0.96 2.73
N ILE A 211 -10.51 0.26 2.88
CA ILE A 211 -11.85 0.56 3.39
C ILE A 211 -12.75 0.84 2.19
N LYS A 212 -13.86 0.11 2.11
CA LYS A 212 -14.85 0.36 1.07
C LYS A 212 -15.60 1.64 1.35
N GLU A 213 -15.61 2.55 0.38
CA GLU A 213 -16.31 3.83 0.46
C GLU A 213 -17.80 3.64 0.71
N ARG A 214 -18.40 2.62 0.07
CA ARG A 214 -19.81 2.30 0.29
C ARG A 214 -20.09 1.93 1.75
N GLU A 215 -19.19 1.18 2.38
CA GLU A 215 -19.32 0.83 3.79
C GLU A 215 -19.16 2.09 4.65
N PHE A 216 -18.17 2.92 4.34
CA PHE A 216 -17.97 4.20 5.02
C PHE A 216 -19.20 5.13 4.94
N GLN A 217 -19.82 5.26 3.76
CA GLN A 217 -20.96 6.15 3.51
C GLN A 217 -22.24 5.69 4.21
N MET A 218 -22.43 4.39 4.43
CA MET A 218 -23.58 3.88 5.18
C MET A 218 -23.56 4.34 6.65
N CYS A 219 -22.39 4.65 7.22
CA CYS A 219 -22.29 5.14 8.60
C CYS A 219 -22.66 6.62 8.76
N THR A 220 -22.37 7.42 7.74
CA THR A 220 -22.44 8.88 7.85
C THR A 220 -23.83 9.42 7.57
N TYR A 221 -24.77 8.58 7.14
CA TYR A 221 -26.15 8.89 6.69
C TYR A 221 -26.26 9.93 5.55
N HIS A 222 -25.14 10.55 5.18
CA HIS A 222 -25.00 11.54 4.13
C HIS A 222 -23.76 11.23 3.30
N TRP A 223 -23.78 11.65 2.04
CA TRP A 223 -22.61 11.60 1.18
C TRP A 223 -21.55 12.56 1.72
N VAL A 224 -20.44 12.02 2.21
CA VAL A 224 -19.30 12.82 2.64
C VAL A 224 -18.20 12.71 1.57
N PRO A 225 -17.78 13.84 0.96
CA PRO A 225 -16.61 13.84 0.08
C PRO A 225 -15.40 13.24 0.79
N LEU A 226 -14.68 12.36 0.09
CA LEU A 226 -13.47 11.76 0.62
C LEU A 226 -12.30 12.69 0.36
N ALA A 227 -11.60 13.07 1.42
CA ALA A 227 -10.34 13.79 1.30
C ALA A 227 -9.31 12.94 0.52
N PRO A 228 -8.44 13.56 -0.28
CA PRO A 228 -7.37 12.85 -0.96
C PRO A 228 -6.43 12.18 0.06
N GLU A 229 -5.84 11.06 -0.34
CA GLU A 229 -4.84 10.37 0.48
C GLU A 229 -3.57 11.23 0.64
N VAL A 230 -2.97 11.18 1.83
CA VAL A 230 -1.69 11.83 2.12
C VAL A 230 -0.63 10.76 2.28
N ASN A 231 0.36 10.73 1.38
CA ASN A 231 1.46 9.75 1.39
C ASN A 231 0.99 8.28 1.38
N GLY A 232 -0.12 8.00 0.67
CA GLY A 232 -0.69 6.65 0.58
C GLY A 232 -1.35 6.18 1.89
N ASN A 233 -1.85 7.12 2.70
CA ASN A 233 -2.67 6.88 3.88
C ASN A 233 -3.91 7.79 3.87
N LEU A 234 -4.91 7.42 4.67
CA LEU A 234 -6.04 8.30 4.99
C LEU A 234 -5.56 9.61 5.60
N ASP A 235 -6.12 10.72 5.13
CA ASP A 235 -5.96 12.02 5.78
C ASP A 235 -6.91 12.13 6.97
N GLU A 236 -6.40 11.84 8.17
CA GLU A 236 -7.18 11.94 9.39
C GLU A 236 -7.62 13.37 9.72
N SER A 237 -6.88 14.38 9.24
CA SER A 237 -7.13 15.78 9.56
C SER A 237 -8.35 16.35 8.84
N ALA A 238 -8.69 15.76 7.69
CA ALA A 238 -9.83 16.17 6.89
C ALA A 238 -11.16 15.52 7.33
N PHE A 239 -11.13 14.64 8.34
CA PHE A 239 -12.33 13.97 8.80
C PHE A 239 -13.16 14.84 9.77
N ASN A 240 -14.46 14.92 9.51
CA ASN A 240 -15.43 15.61 10.37
C ASN A 240 -16.00 14.70 11.47
N ASN A 241 -16.84 15.27 12.35
CA ASN A 241 -17.49 14.53 13.45
C ASN A 241 -18.30 13.31 12.99
N ALA A 242 -18.87 13.30 11.78
CA ALA A 242 -19.60 12.15 11.26
C ALA A 242 -18.66 10.96 10.95
N GLN A 243 -17.36 11.23 10.77
CA GLN A 243 -16.32 10.27 10.42
C GLN A 243 -15.48 9.86 11.64
N CYS A 244 -15.77 10.41 12.83
CA CYS A 244 -15.02 10.18 14.07
C CYS A 244 -14.96 8.68 14.46
N TRP A 245 -15.99 7.91 14.12
CA TRP A 245 -16.03 6.48 14.38
C TRP A 245 -14.97 5.70 13.58
N LEU A 246 -14.67 6.10 12.34
CA LEU A 246 -13.64 5.46 11.52
C LEU A 246 -12.26 5.73 12.12
N ILE A 247 -11.99 7.00 12.48
CA ILE A 247 -10.76 7.40 13.17
C ILE A 247 -10.60 6.62 14.47
N ALA A 248 -11.67 6.53 15.27
CA ALA A 248 -11.65 5.76 16.52
C ALA A 248 -11.31 4.28 16.26
N ARG A 249 -11.80 3.68 15.17
CA ARG A 249 -11.49 2.29 14.81
C ARG A 249 -10.05 2.10 14.35
N VAL A 250 -9.54 2.99 13.49
CA VAL A 250 -8.13 3.02 13.09
C VAL A 250 -7.23 3.08 14.33
N LYS A 251 -7.52 4.01 15.25
CA LYS A 251 -6.79 4.16 16.51
C LYS A 251 -6.86 2.93 17.42
N VAL A 252 -8.02 2.27 17.50
CA VAL A 252 -8.15 1.00 18.24
C VAL A 252 -7.25 -0.07 17.63
N PHE A 253 -7.17 -0.15 16.30
CA PHE A 253 -6.37 -1.15 15.62
C PHE A 253 -4.86 -0.89 15.76
N ASP A 254 -4.46 0.38 15.71
CA ASP A 254 -3.09 0.81 16.01
C ASP A 254 -2.71 0.49 17.47
N ALA A 255 -3.63 0.70 18.42
CA ALA A 255 -3.44 0.34 19.82
C ALA A 255 -3.29 -1.18 20.01
N VAL A 256 -4.11 -1.99 19.33
CA VAL A 256 -3.99 -3.47 19.35
C VAL A 256 -2.63 -3.90 18.79
N MET A 257 -2.16 -3.30 17.70
CA MET A 257 -0.83 -3.58 17.15
C MET A 257 0.29 -3.16 18.11
N ALA A 258 0.16 -2.02 18.80
CA ALA A 258 1.11 -1.60 19.81
C ALA A 258 1.17 -2.59 20.98
N GLU A 259 0.01 -3.05 21.46
CA GLU A 259 -0.09 -4.06 22.52
C GLU A 259 0.54 -5.40 22.08
N LEU A 260 0.28 -5.84 20.85
CA LEU A 260 0.87 -7.04 20.27
C LEU A 260 2.40 -6.98 20.20
N ARG A 261 2.97 -5.83 19.82
CA ARG A 261 4.43 -5.62 19.82
C ARG A 261 5.03 -5.75 21.22
N VAL A 262 4.33 -5.28 22.25
CA VAL A 262 4.75 -5.43 23.65
C VAL A 262 4.66 -6.89 24.11
N LYS A 263 3.55 -7.57 23.79
CA LYS A 263 3.31 -8.97 24.20
C LYS A 263 4.19 -9.98 23.47
N HIS A 264 4.62 -9.68 22.24
CA HIS A 264 5.39 -10.57 21.39
C HIS A 264 6.63 -9.87 20.81
N PRO A 265 7.62 -9.51 21.65
CA PRO A 265 8.75 -8.67 21.24
C PRO A 265 9.66 -9.30 20.18
N THR A 266 9.65 -10.63 20.06
CA THR A 266 10.41 -11.37 19.04
C THR A 266 9.71 -11.43 17.68
N THR A 267 8.42 -11.09 17.62
CA THR A 267 7.64 -11.12 16.38
C THR A 267 7.73 -9.78 15.67
N LYS A 268 8.15 -9.79 14.40
CA LYS A 268 8.11 -8.60 13.55
C LYS A 268 6.67 -8.34 13.10
N PHE A 269 6.11 -7.20 13.52
CA PHE A 269 4.77 -6.76 13.10
C PHE A 269 4.86 -5.72 11.98
N PRO A 270 4.00 -5.80 10.95
CA PRO A 270 4.02 -4.83 9.86
C PRO A 270 3.61 -3.43 10.32
N SER A 271 4.03 -2.42 9.55
CA SER A 271 3.41 -1.10 9.55
C SER A 271 2.00 -1.19 8.98
N LEU A 272 1.06 -0.47 9.56
CA LEU A 272 -0.30 -0.41 9.06
C LEU A 272 -0.49 0.82 8.18
N LYS A 273 -1.19 0.63 7.07
CA LYS A 273 -1.69 1.71 6.22
C LYS A 273 -3.17 1.53 6.01
N TYR A 274 -3.90 2.64 5.95
CA TYR A 274 -5.33 2.65 5.71
C TYR A 274 -5.59 3.48 4.47
N ARG A 275 -6.39 2.96 3.54
CA ARG A 275 -6.68 3.62 2.25
C ARG A 275 -8.13 3.37 1.87
N PHE A 276 -8.72 4.30 1.12
CA PHE A 276 -10.03 4.09 0.51
C PHE A 276 -9.86 3.26 -0.77
N GLU A 277 -10.71 2.24 -0.98
CA GLU A 277 -10.54 1.25 -2.06
C GLU A 277 -10.50 1.87 -3.47
N GLN A 278 -11.39 2.80 -3.79
CA GLN A 278 -11.43 3.54 -5.06
C GLN A 278 -10.24 4.47 -5.23
N GLN A 279 -9.84 5.20 -4.18
CA GLN A 279 -8.65 6.06 -4.24
C GLN A 279 -7.39 5.23 -4.49
N PHE A 280 -7.26 4.10 -3.79
CA PHE A 280 -6.22 3.11 -4.01
C PHE A 280 -6.24 2.61 -5.46
N MET A 281 -7.40 2.17 -5.96
CA MET A 281 -7.51 1.69 -7.35
C MET A 281 -7.12 2.73 -8.39
N ALA A 282 -7.52 3.99 -8.20
CA ALA A 282 -7.16 5.09 -9.08
C ALA A 282 -5.65 5.37 -9.06
N ASN A 283 -5.05 5.44 -7.86
CA ASN A 283 -3.63 5.73 -7.68
C ASN A 283 -2.72 4.61 -8.20
N GLU A 284 -3.17 3.36 -8.13
CA GLU A 284 -2.40 2.18 -8.56
C GLU A 284 -2.73 1.73 -10.00
N ASN A 285 -3.49 2.55 -10.76
CA ASN A 285 -3.93 2.27 -12.13
C ASN A 285 -4.62 0.90 -12.30
N MET A 286 -5.50 0.54 -11.37
CA MET A 286 -6.18 -0.77 -11.33
C MET A 286 -7.58 -0.78 -11.97
N GLY A 287 -7.77 -0.01 -13.03
CA GLY A 287 -8.98 0.03 -13.86
C GLY A 287 -9.11 -1.10 -14.89
#